data_AF-A0A954TEI1-F1
#
_entry.id   AF-A0A954TEI1-F1
#
_cell.length_a   1.000
_cell.length_b   1.000
_cell.length_c   1.000
_cell.angle_alpha   90.00
_cell.angle_beta   90.00
_cell.angle_gamma   90.00
#
_symmetry.space_group_name_H-M   'P 1'
#
loop_
_entity.id
_entity.type
_entity.pdbx_description
1 polymer ?
#
loop_
_entity_poly.entity_id
_entity_poly.type
_entity_poly.pdbx_seq_one_letter_code
_entity_poly.pdbx_strand_id
1 'polypeptide(L)'
;MTNRQRLAADKSSRRGNSLLIIIIILGLLGGGALAWYQFGSGGGKAKTRELVTDVAFVGPFDHVVLEQGEVESSKNIDVICEVKAGRSSGASSGTPILWVIDEGSIVEEGDKLVELDSSSLENELGTQKIAVASAEATVISSKATVKTAEISLMEYIQGTYEQERKAIISEIAVAEQELRKAELSLSSAERMGAKGMVRALQIEAEQYAVDNARNVLEAAQSKLKVLEELTLEKNKVQFESDIEAAKAKLASDESVLAEELEDLREIEDQIKKCVILSPASGVVVHNNSFSSRGGSAEFVVEEGASVRERQTIIKLPDPSKMQVKAKVNESRVTLIGVGMAAKVKVGAAEGEMLARVTRVNKYAEPGNFFNSSVKEYATIIEILDPPETIRTGMTAEVRIFVEQLENALQIPVHGLYEHKGRHFCLVRDGENWKTVEVKIGATNDKTVTIREGIAEGDEVVLNPRQHLDMMEFPEIDEVSDREQLAAIGANAQAPQAPADQGSEGPAGEGGGGGGGFDPAAIADRIFSNADTDGDGKISAEELSANGNLSTRAADWDADKNGELTKEEVINGMKKSGGRGGRGGGGGQGGFGGRGGPGGGGGRAGGGEGRGGF
;
A
#
# COMPACT_ATOMS: atom_id res chain seq x y z
N MET A 1 85.75 -7.98 -7.18
CA MET A 1 86.72 -7.73 -6.08
C MET A 1 86.81 -9.03 -5.30
N THR A 2 87.92 -9.70 -5.02
CA THR A 2 89.37 -9.51 -5.17
C THR A 2 89.89 -10.89 -4.69
N ASN A 3 90.48 -11.73 -5.53
CA ASN A 3 91.91 -11.77 -5.85
C ASN A 3 92.83 -11.81 -4.62
N ARG A 4 93.87 -12.65 -4.72
CA ARG A 4 95.03 -12.91 -3.84
C ARG A 4 94.87 -14.15 -2.93
N GLN A 5 95.86 -15.04 -2.81
CA GLN A 5 97.24 -15.01 -3.27
C GLN A 5 97.83 -16.43 -3.25
N ARG A 6 98.74 -16.67 -4.20
CA ARG A 6 99.66 -17.80 -4.25
C ARG A 6 100.62 -17.78 -3.05
N LEU A 7 101.08 -18.95 -2.62
CA LEU A 7 102.49 -19.18 -2.30
C LEU A 7 102.82 -20.67 -2.40
N ALA A 8 103.98 -20.92 -2.97
CA ALA A 8 104.51 -22.19 -3.44
C ALA A 8 105.66 -22.67 -2.54
N ALA A 9 106.04 -23.94 -2.75
CA ALA A 9 107.21 -24.66 -2.24
C ALA A 9 107.13 -25.01 -0.73
N ASP A 10 107.53 -26.19 -0.26
CA ASP A 10 108.74 -26.91 -0.64
C ASP A 10 108.64 -28.43 -0.34
N LYS A 11 109.56 -29.16 -0.94
CA LYS A 11 109.63 -30.58 -1.27
C LYS A 11 110.48 -31.35 -0.26
N SER A 12 109.96 -32.44 0.32
CA SER A 12 110.75 -33.63 0.68
C SER A 12 109.82 -34.84 0.87
N SER A 13 109.86 -35.87 0.02
CA SER A 13 110.65 -37.11 0.17
C SER A 13 110.31 -37.83 1.49
N ARG A 14 109.81 -39.07 1.57
CA ARG A 14 109.98 -40.29 0.78
C ARG A 14 108.86 -41.29 1.12
N ARG A 15 108.44 -42.04 0.08
CA ARG A 15 108.11 -43.48 0.05
C ARG A 15 107.26 -44.09 1.18
N GLY A 16 106.08 -44.57 0.78
CA GLY A 16 105.43 -45.75 1.37
C GLY A 16 103.94 -45.58 1.65
N ASN A 17 103.08 -45.55 0.62
CA ASN A 17 101.62 -45.52 0.83
C ASN A 17 100.78 -46.14 -0.31
N SER A 18 101.30 -47.16 -1.01
CA SER A 18 100.51 -47.93 -1.99
C SER A 18 99.60 -49.00 -1.37
N LEU A 19 99.87 -49.42 -0.12
CA LEU A 19 99.06 -50.43 0.60
C LEU A 19 97.81 -49.85 1.29
N LEU A 20 97.85 -48.58 1.71
CA LEU A 20 96.71 -47.91 2.37
C LEU A 20 95.56 -47.57 1.40
N ILE A 21 95.86 -47.31 0.12
CA ILE A 21 94.85 -46.98 -0.89
C ILE A 21 94.04 -48.21 -1.31
N ILE A 22 94.66 -49.40 -1.33
CA ILE A 22 93.99 -50.66 -1.69
C ILE A 22 93.01 -51.11 -0.60
N ILE A 23 93.33 -50.89 0.68
CA ILE A 23 92.45 -51.25 1.81
C ILE A 23 91.21 -50.34 1.87
N ILE A 24 91.33 -49.07 1.50
CA ILE A 24 90.19 -48.12 1.46
C ILE A 24 89.21 -48.48 0.32
N ILE A 25 89.72 -48.93 -0.83
CA ILE A 25 88.88 -49.33 -1.97
C ILE A 25 88.13 -50.65 -1.67
N LEU A 26 88.77 -51.61 -0.98
CA LEU A 26 88.11 -52.83 -0.52
C LEU A 26 87.08 -52.58 0.59
N GLY A 27 87.32 -51.61 1.47
CA GLY A 27 86.35 -51.18 2.48
C GLY A 27 85.10 -50.50 1.89
N LEU A 28 85.25 -49.71 0.83
CA LEU A 28 84.13 -49.06 0.14
C LEU A 28 83.28 -50.04 -0.68
N LEU A 29 83.89 -51.03 -1.33
CA LEU A 29 83.17 -52.06 -2.07
C LEU A 29 82.48 -53.08 -1.14
N GLY A 30 83.10 -53.42 0.00
CA GLY A 30 82.49 -54.29 1.02
C GLY A 30 81.34 -53.62 1.78
N GLY A 31 81.46 -52.32 2.08
CA GLY A 31 80.40 -51.56 2.77
C GLY A 31 79.13 -51.39 1.93
N GLY A 32 79.27 -51.21 0.61
CA GLY A 32 78.13 -51.10 -0.32
C GLY A 32 77.32 -52.39 -0.45
N ALA A 33 78.00 -53.55 -0.45
CA ALA A 33 77.34 -54.85 -0.56
C ALA A 33 76.63 -55.27 0.74
N LEU A 34 77.20 -54.94 1.91
CA LEU A 34 76.57 -55.17 3.21
C LEU A 34 75.37 -54.25 3.46
N ALA A 35 75.43 -53.00 3.00
CA ALA A 35 74.29 -52.09 3.04
C ALA A 35 73.15 -52.58 2.14
N TRP A 36 73.44 -53.12 0.95
CA TRP A 36 72.40 -53.63 0.05
C TRP A 36 71.76 -54.93 0.57
N TYR A 37 72.52 -55.80 1.24
CA TYR A 37 72.00 -57.04 1.83
C TYR A 37 71.21 -56.80 3.12
N GLN A 38 71.60 -55.85 3.97
CA GLN A 38 70.84 -55.51 5.18
C GLN A 38 69.58 -54.66 4.91
N PHE A 39 69.54 -53.88 3.81
CA PHE A 39 68.35 -53.11 3.43
C PHE A 39 67.45 -53.81 2.40
N GLY A 40 67.90 -54.89 1.76
CA GLY A 40 67.19 -55.58 0.68
C GLY A 40 66.25 -56.72 1.10
N SER A 41 66.16 -57.04 2.39
CA SER A 41 65.34 -58.16 2.89
C SER A 41 64.48 -57.76 4.10
N GLY A 42 63.68 -56.70 3.93
CA GLY A 42 62.56 -56.37 4.82
C GLY A 42 61.24 -56.78 4.16
N GLY A 43 60.80 -58.02 4.39
CA GLY A 43 59.47 -58.48 4.01
C GLY A 43 58.39 -57.56 4.59
N GLY A 44 57.54 -57.03 3.72
CA GLY A 44 56.44 -56.16 4.10
C GLY A 44 55.49 -56.86 5.07
N LYS A 45 55.54 -56.45 6.34
CA LYS A 45 54.33 -56.50 7.17
C LYS A 45 53.46 -55.34 6.71
N ALA A 46 52.29 -55.66 6.19
CA ALA A 46 51.25 -54.68 5.91
C ALA A 46 51.11 -53.77 7.14
N LYS A 47 51.36 -52.47 6.95
CA LYS A 47 50.83 -51.47 7.89
C LYS A 47 49.33 -51.68 7.89
N THR A 48 48.79 -52.26 8.96
CA THR A 48 47.36 -52.19 9.26
C THR A 48 47.03 -50.70 9.20
N ARG A 49 46.29 -50.29 8.18
CA ARG A 49 45.79 -48.92 8.10
C ARG A 49 44.89 -48.76 9.32
N GLU A 50 45.31 -47.94 10.28
CA GLU A 50 44.53 -47.63 11.46
C GLU A 50 43.35 -46.78 10.98
N LEU A 51 42.21 -47.45 10.75
CA LEU A 51 40.98 -46.81 10.33
C LEU A 51 40.36 -46.15 11.55
N VAL A 52 39.93 -44.90 11.41
CA VAL A 52 39.21 -44.21 12.48
C VAL A 52 37.79 -44.76 12.49
N THR A 53 37.45 -45.49 13.54
CA THR A 53 36.19 -46.19 13.71
C THR A 53 35.40 -45.60 14.87
N ASP A 54 34.09 -45.70 14.80
CA ASP A 54 33.18 -45.42 15.92
C ASP A 54 32.14 -46.55 16.03
N VAL A 55 31.56 -46.72 17.21
CA VAL A 55 30.65 -47.83 17.49
C VAL A 55 29.21 -47.35 17.30
N ALA A 56 28.39 -48.15 16.61
CA ALA A 56 26.97 -47.92 16.51
C ALA A 56 26.32 -48.09 17.90
N PHE A 57 25.66 -47.05 18.40
CA PHE A 57 25.06 -47.04 19.73
C PHE A 57 23.56 -46.76 19.66
N VAL A 58 22.81 -47.30 20.62
CA VAL A 58 21.39 -46.99 20.80
C VAL A 58 21.25 -45.88 21.83
N GLY A 59 20.48 -44.86 21.50
CA GLY A 59 20.19 -43.77 22.42
C GLY A 59 19.12 -42.82 21.91
N PRO A 60 18.79 -41.79 22.71
CA PRO A 60 17.83 -40.78 22.29
C PRO A 60 18.38 -40.00 21.09
N PHE A 61 17.54 -39.83 20.09
CA PHE A 61 17.82 -39.05 18.89
C PHE A 61 16.79 -37.95 18.73
N ASP A 62 17.26 -36.71 18.71
CA ASP A 62 16.45 -35.54 18.42
C ASP A 62 16.88 -34.95 17.07
N HIS A 63 15.97 -34.96 16.10
CA HIS A 63 16.14 -34.17 14.88
C HIS A 63 15.62 -32.75 15.16
N VAL A 64 16.55 -31.82 15.33
CA VAL A 64 16.23 -30.43 15.68
C VAL A 64 16.56 -29.51 14.51
N VAL A 65 15.59 -28.70 14.12
CA VAL A 65 15.78 -27.59 13.18
C VAL A 65 16.00 -26.31 14.00
N LEU A 66 17.19 -25.72 13.84
CA LEU A 66 17.60 -24.48 14.48
C LEU A 66 17.37 -23.31 13.54
N GLU A 67 16.51 -22.37 13.94
CA GLU A 67 16.20 -21.17 13.16
C GLU A 67 16.16 -19.94 14.05
N GLN A 68 16.34 -18.77 13.45
CA GLN A 68 16.22 -17.48 14.14
C GLN A 68 14.89 -16.81 13.77
N GLY A 69 14.33 -16.10 14.73
CA GLY A 69 13.09 -15.36 14.55
C GLY A 69 13.05 -14.09 15.39
N GLU A 70 11.99 -13.34 15.16
CA GLU A 70 11.66 -12.14 15.92
C GLU A 70 10.43 -12.41 16.78
N VAL A 71 10.46 -11.96 18.04
CA VAL A 71 9.31 -12.07 18.94
C VAL A 71 8.28 -11.00 18.56
N GLU A 72 7.06 -11.42 18.31
CA GLU A 72 5.90 -10.56 18.06
C GLU A 72 4.75 -10.96 18.99
N SER A 73 3.82 -10.05 19.25
CA SER A 73 2.58 -10.43 19.93
C SER A 73 1.62 -11.07 18.92
N SER A 74 0.96 -12.15 19.33
CA SER A 74 -0.10 -12.79 18.54
C SER A 74 -1.29 -11.87 18.33
N LYS A 75 -1.52 -10.93 19.26
CA LYS A 75 -2.57 -9.92 19.19
C LYS A 75 -1.92 -8.54 19.29
N ASN A 76 -1.85 -7.84 18.16
CA ASN A 76 -1.42 -6.45 18.10
C ASN A 76 -2.60 -5.59 17.63
N ILE A 77 -2.90 -4.52 18.38
CA ILE A 77 -3.90 -3.53 18.00
C ILE A 77 -3.18 -2.24 17.60
N ASP A 78 -3.44 -1.78 16.38
CA ASP A 78 -2.89 -0.54 15.87
C ASP A 78 -3.85 0.61 16.21
N VAL A 79 -3.36 1.59 16.97
CA VAL A 79 -4.08 2.80 17.33
C VAL A 79 -3.76 3.88 16.28
N ILE A 80 -4.78 4.24 15.51
CA ILE A 80 -4.68 5.20 14.40
C ILE A 80 -5.27 6.56 14.76
N CYS A 81 -4.75 7.62 14.15
CA CYS A 81 -5.36 8.94 14.20
C CYS A 81 -6.66 8.94 13.36
N GLU A 82 -7.79 9.27 13.97
CA GLU A 82 -9.07 9.44 13.26
C GLU A 82 -9.45 10.90 13.00
N VAL A 83 -8.64 11.85 13.50
CA VAL A 83 -8.90 13.28 13.34
C VAL A 83 -8.61 13.66 11.89
N LYS A 84 -9.61 14.23 11.22
CA LYS A 84 -9.48 14.76 9.86
C LYS A 84 -8.59 15.99 9.90
N ALA A 85 -7.60 16.07 9.00
CA ALA A 85 -6.83 17.28 8.84
C ALA A 85 -7.75 18.41 8.35
N GLY A 86 -7.77 19.53 9.08
CA GLY A 86 -8.62 20.67 8.76
C GLY A 86 -8.39 21.16 7.33
N ARG A 87 -9.48 21.42 6.59
CA ARG A 87 -9.44 21.91 5.19
C ARG A 87 -8.78 23.29 5.05
N SER A 88 -8.54 23.99 6.15
CA SER A 88 -8.11 25.40 6.20
C SER A 88 -6.60 25.63 6.04
N SER A 89 -5.75 24.60 6.10
CA SER A 89 -4.30 24.78 5.98
C SER A 89 -3.82 24.21 4.65
N GLY A 90 -3.47 25.09 3.70
CA GLY A 90 -2.85 24.74 2.42
C GLY A 90 -1.45 24.13 2.49
N ALA A 91 -1.05 23.64 3.67
CA ALA A 91 0.12 22.81 3.87
C ALA A 91 -0.35 21.46 4.40
N SER A 92 0.35 20.40 4.00
CA SER A 92 0.37 19.07 4.63
C SER A 92 0.63 19.19 6.15
N SER A 93 -0.36 19.65 6.91
CA SER A 93 -0.29 19.91 8.34
C SER A 93 -1.26 18.95 8.99
N GLY A 94 -0.74 17.83 9.47
CA GLY A 94 -1.49 17.00 10.40
C GLY A 94 -1.76 17.75 11.71
N THR A 95 -2.57 17.15 12.58
CA THR A 95 -2.83 17.70 13.92
C THR A 95 -1.60 17.45 14.80
N PRO A 96 -1.04 18.47 15.47
CA PRO A 96 0.11 18.26 16.35
C PRO A 96 -0.30 17.49 17.61
N ILE A 97 0.60 16.64 18.11
CA ILE A 97 0.49 15.93 19.38
C ILE A 97 0.84 16.90 20.50
N LEU A 98 -0.07 17.13 21.44
CA LEU A 98 0.20 17.89 22.68
C LEU A 98 0.86 17.02 23.73
N TRP A 99 0.42 15.77 23.85
CA TRP A 99 0.91 14.82 24.84
C TRP A 99 0.78 13.39 24.33
N VAL A 100 1.76 12.55 24.63
CA VAL A 100 1.75 11.12 24.33
C VAL A 100 2.25 10.35 25.55
N ILE A 101 1.66 9.19 25.81
CA ILE A 101 2.11 8.29 26.87
C ILE A 101 3.50 7.71 26.55
N ASP A 102 4.33 7.55 27.59
CA ASP A 102 5.68 7.01 27.49
C ASP A 102 5.67 5.57 26.94
N GLU A 103 6.61 5.30 26.03
CA GLU A 103 6.82 3.97 25.46
C GLU A 103 7.20 2.93 26.52
N GLY A 104 6.63 1.72 26.41
CA GLY A 104 6.83 0.63 27.36
C GLY A 104 5.89 0.66 28.56
N SER A 105 5.02 1.66 28.68
CA SER A 105 3.97 1.71 29.71
C SER A 105 2.91 0.64 29.48
N ILE A 106 2.41 0.04 30.56
CA ILE A 106 1.27 -0.89 30.52
C ILE A 106 0.00 -0.07 30.70
N VAL A 107 -0.97 -0.25 29.81
CA VAL A 107 -2.26 0.45 29.82
C VAL A 107 -3.41 -0.54 29.88
N GLU A 108 -4.53 -0.10 30.48
CA GLU A 108 -5.81 -0.80 30.47
C GLU A 108 -6.74 -0.22 29.38
N GLU A 109 -7.88 -0.87 29.16
CA GLU A 109 -8.91 -0.36 28.25
C GLU A 109 -9.50 0.95 28.78
N GLY A 110 -9.52 1.99 27.94
CA GLY A 110 -10.01 3.32 28.28
C GLY A 110 -8.94 4.30 28.78
N ASP A 111 -7.70 3.86 28.99
CA ASP A 111 -6.62 4.76 29.39
C ASP A 111 -6.24 5.76 28.29
N LYS A 112 -5.89 6.97 28.67
CA LYS A 112 -5.49 8.03 27.74
C LYS A 112 -4.11 7.73 27.14
N LEU A 113 -4.01 7.69 25.83
CA LEU A 113 -2.76 7.40 25.10
C LEU A 113 -2.15 8.65 24.46
N VAL A 114 -2.98 9.43 23.77
CA VAL A 114 -2.53 10.60 23.00
C VAL A 114 -3.52 11.72 23.17
N GLU A 115 -3.02 12.94 23.29
CA GLU A 115 -3.78 14.17 23.18
C GLU A 115 -3.28 14.97 21.99
N LEU A 116 -4.18 15.26 21.07
CA LEU A 116 -3.93 16.09 19.89
C LEU A 116 -4.43 17.52 20.15
N ASP A 117 -3.86 18.49 19.45
CA ASP A 117 -4.27 19.88 19.55
C ASP A 117 -5.68 20.11 18.99
N SER A 118 -6.64 20.36 19.89
CA SER A 118 -8.03 20.68 19.57
C SER A 118 -8.28 22.17 19.31
N SER A 119 -7.30 23.06 19.50
CA SER A 119 -7.52 24.52 19.50
C SER A 119 -8.14 25.02 18.18
N SER A 120 -7.76 24.43 17.06
CA SER A 120 -8.33 24.76 15.74
C SER A 120 -9.80 24.36 15.64
N LEU A 121 -10.14 23.14 16.07
CA LEU A 121 -11.50 22.61 16.07
C LEU A 121 -12.40 23.31 17.10
N GLU A 122 -11.85 23.76 18.23
CA GLU A 122 -12.60 24.53 19.23
C GLU A 122 -13.00 25.92 18.70
N ASN A 123 -12.11 26.57 17.95
CA ASN A 123 -12.42 27.83 17.27
C ASN A 123 -13.48 27.62 16.17
N GLU A 124 -13.38 26.51 15.43
CA GLU A 124 -14.37 26.12 14.42
C GLU A 124 -15.73 25.83 15.06
N LEU A 125 -15.76 25.11 16.19
CA LEU A 125 -16.97 24.86 16.98
C LEU A 125 -17.61 26.17 17.46
N GLY A 126 -16.80 27.13 17.91
CA GLY A 126 -17.29 28.46 18.29
C GLY A 126 -17.95 29.19 17.12
N THR A 127 -17.34 29.14 15.94
CA THR A 127 -17.87 29.74 14.71
C THR A 127 -19.15 29.03 14.26
N GLN A 128 -19.18 27.71 14.30
CA GLN A 128 -20.32 26.89 13.93
C GLN A 128 -21.51 27.09 14.85
N LYS A 129 -21.28 27.24 16.16
CA LYS A 129 -22.35 27.59 17.12
C LYS A 129 -23.00 28.94 16.81
N ILE A 130 -22.22 29.91 16.31
CA ILE A 130 -22.76 31.21 15.87
C ILE A 130 -23.58 31.02 14.60
N ALA A 131 -23.12 30.20 13.65
CA ALA A 131 -23.85 29.88 12.43
C ALA A 131 -25.21 29.23 12.74
N VAL A 132 -25.22 28.18 13.58
CA VAL A 132 -26.46 27.52 14.07
C VAL A 132 -27.41 28.53 14.71
N ALA A 133 -26.93 29.39 15.62
CA ALA A 133 -27.77 30.40 16.26
C ALA A 133 -28.38 31.39 15.25
N SER A 134 -27.63 31.74 14.20
CA SER A 134 -28.13 32.60 13.11
C SER A 134 -29.17 31.91 12.23
N ALA A 135 -28.99 30.62 11.94
CA ALA A 135 -29.94 29.80 11.22
C ALA A 135 -31.23 29.58 12.02
N GLU A 136 -31.12 29.32 13.33
CA GLU A 136 -32.26 29.21 14.25
C GLU A 136 -33.08 30.51 14.28
N ALA A 137 -32.41 31.66 14.39
CA ALA A 137 -33.07 32.97 14.34
C ALA A 137 -33.82 33.17 13.00
N THR A 138 -33.24 32.71 11.90
CA THR A 138 -33.85 32.77 10.57
C THR A 138 -35.10 31.90 10.49
N VAL A 139 -35.04 30.65 10.97
CA VAL A 139 -36.20 29.75 11.09
C VAL A 139 -37.32 30.37 11.94
N ILE A 140 -36.98 31.01 13.06
CA ILE A 140 -37.95 31.71 13.91
C ILE A 140 -38.64 32.85 13.12
N SER A 141 -37.86 33.64 12.37
CA SER A 141 -38.41 34.73 11.55
C SER A 141 -39.32 34.23 10.42
N SER A 142 -38.96 33.10 9.79
CA SER A 142 -39.77 32.47 8.75
C SER A 142 -41.04 31.84 9.32
N LYS A 143 -40.97 31.22 10.51
CA LYS A 143 -42.16 30.76 11.26
C LYS A 143 -43.11 31.92 11.59
N ALA A 144 -42.57 33.07 11.98
CA ALA A 144 -43.39 34.27 12.22
C ALA A 144 -44.03 34.78 10.92
N THR A 145 -43.32 34.72 9.79
CA THR A 145 -43.84 35.11 8.47
C THR A 145 -45.00 34.22 8.03
N VAL A 146 -44.87 32.89 8.17
CA VAL A 146 -45.96 31.93 7.89
C VAL A 146 -47.19 32.25 8.74
N LYS A 147 -47.01 32.43 10.06
CA LYS A 147 -48.11 32.80 10.96
C LYS A 147 -48.76 34.12 10.56
N THR A 148 -47.99 35.09 10.08
CA THR A 148 -48.51 36.39 9.65
C THR A 148 -49.39 36.23 8.40
N ALA A 149 -48.95 35.43 7.42
CA ALA A 149 -49.75 35.12 6.22
C ALA A 149 -51.05 34.37 6.56
N GLU A 150 -50.99 33.42 7.50
CA GLU A 150 -52.17 32.70 8.01
C GLU A 150 -53.16 33.64 8.70
N ILE A 151 -52.66 34.60 9.50
CA ILE A 151 -53.47 35.64 10.14
C ILE A 151 -54.13 36.54 9.07
N SER A 152 -53.40 36.96 8.04
CA SER A 152 -53.97 37.80 6.97
C SER A 152 -55.13 37.13 6.23
N LEU A 153 -55.04 35.82 5.97
CA LEU A 153 -56.17 35.05 5.41
C LEU A 153 -57.37 35.05 6.37
N MET A 154 -57.12 34.85 7.67
CA MET A 154 -58.16 34.85 8.69
C MET A 154 -58.84 36.23 8.81
N GLU A 155 -58.06 37.31 8.81
CA GLU A 155 -58.55 38.69 8.85
C GLU A 155 -59.40 39.02 7.63
N TYR A 156 -59.02 38.53 6.44
CA TYR A 156 -59.83 38.71 5.23
C TYR A 156 -61.19 37.99 5.35
N ILE A 157 -61.19 36.71 5.71
CA ILE A 157 -62.41 35.90 5.78
C ILE A 157 -63.36 36.39 6.88
N GLN A 158 -62.83 36.60 8.10
CA GLN A 158 -63.65 36.92 9.27
C GLN A 158 -63.92 38.42 9.44
N GLY A 159 -63.06 39.26 8.86
CA GLY A 159 -63.15 40.71 8.94
C GLY A 159 -63.78 41.30 7.68
N THR A 160 -62.96 41.57 6.68
CA THR A 160 -63.35 42.41 5.53
C THR A 160 -64.45 41.77 4.69
N TYR A 161 -64.33 40.47 4.39
CA TYR A 161 -65.33 39.76 3.58
C TYR A 161 -66.71 39.73 4.27
N GLU A 162 -66.77 39.40 5.55
CA GLU A 162 -68.01 39.38 6.32
C GLU A 162 -68.65 40.78 6.43
N GLN A 163 -67.85 41.84 6.55
CA GLN A 163 -68.33 43.22 6.55
C GLN A 163 -68.91 43.62 5.20
N GLU A 164 -68.21 43.36 4.09
CA GLU A 164 -68.68 43.63 2.73
C GLU A 164 -69.95 42.84 2.41
N ARG A 165 -69.98 41.56 2.79
CA ARG A 165 -71.14 40.69 2.62
C ARG A 165 -72.36 41.22 3.35
N LYS A 166 -72.22 41.63 4.62
CA LYS A 166 -73.32 42.21 5.40
C LYS A 166 -73.81 43.54 4.82
N ALA A 167 -72.90 44.38 4.31
CA ALA A 167 -73.27 45.63 3.65
C ALA A 167 -74.12 45.38 2.40
N ILE A 168 -73.73 44.43 1.55
CA ILE A 168 -74.49 44.08 0.33
C ILE A 168 -75.83 43.43 0.70
N ILE A 169 -75.89 42.56 1.71
CA ILE A 169 -77.16 41.99 2.19
C ILE A 169 -78.11 43.10 2.67
N SER A 170 -77.60 44.12 3.35
CA SER A 170 -78.40 45.27 3.75
C SER A 170 -78.88 46.08 2.53
N GLU A 171 -78.06 46.24 1.49
CA GLU A 171 -78.44 46.90 0.23
C GLU A 171 -79.57 46.12 -0.47
N ILE A 172 -79.46 44.80 -0.56
CA ILE A 172 -80.50 43.90 -1.10
C ILE A 172 -81.79 44.05 -0.31
N ALA A 173 -81.73 44.03 1.03
CA ALA A 173 -82.91 44.16 1.87
C ALA A 173 -83.65 45.49 1.63
N VAL A 174 -82.93 46.60 1.43
CA VAL A 174 -83.52 47.89 1.07
C VAL A 174 -84.16 47.84 -0.31
N ALA A 175 -83.45 47.30 -1.31
CA ALA A 175 -83.96 47.17 -2.68
C ALA A 175 -85.21 46.27 -2.76
N GLU A 176 -85.29 45.21 -1.97
CA GLU A 176 -86.49 44.35 -1.86
C GLU A 176 -87.69 45.12 -1.28
N GLN A 177 -87.48 45.96 -0.26
CA GLN A 177 -88.55 46.79 0.28
C GLN A 177 -89.03 47.83 -0.74
N GLU A 178 -88.13 48.43 -1.50
CA GLU A 178 -88.47 49.39 -2.55
C GLU A 178 -89.26 48.73 -3.69
N LEU A 179 -88.83 47.56 -4.15
CA LEU A 179 -89.56 46.77 -5.15
C LEU A 179 -90.96 46.44 -4.64
N ARG A 180 -91.08 45.94 -3.40
CA ARG A 180 -92.37 45.61 -2.79
C ARG A 180 -93.29 46.83 -2.70
N LYS A 181 -92.74 48.01 -2.37
CA LYS A 181 -93.49 49.26 -2.34
C LYS A 181 -93.97 49.66 -3.74
N ALA A 182 -93.11 49.57 -4.76
CA ALA A 182 -93.46 49.86 -6.14
C ALA A 182 -94.55 48.91 -6.67
N GLU A 183 -94.46 47.61 -6.40
CA GLU A 183 -95.47 46.62 -6.77
C GLU A 183 -96.83 46.89 -6.11
N LEU A 184 -96.83 47.26 -4.82
CA LEU A 184 -98.05 47.65 -4.12
C LEU A 184 -98.67 48.91 -4.73
N SER A 185 -97.85 49.92 -5.07
CA SER A 185 -98.31 51.13 -5.76
C SER A 185 -98.90 50.83 -7.13
N LEU A 186 -98.23 50.00 -7.94
CA LEU A 186 -98.74 49.55 -9.25
C LEU A 186 -100.08 48.82 -9.11
N SER A 187 -100.18 47.84 -8.20
CA SER A 187 -101.43 47.10 -7.95
C SER A 187 -102.57 48.02 -7.47
N SER A 188 -102.24 49.10 -6.76
CA SER A 188 -103.20 50.12 -6.37
C SER A 188 -103.65 50.96 -7.57
N ALA A 189 -102.69 51.42 -8.38
CA ALA A 189 -102.94 52.20 -9.60
C ALA A 189 -103.79 51.41 -10.62
N GLU A 190 -103.51 50.12 -10.82
CA GLU A 190 -104.31 49.22 -11.67
C GLU A 190 -105.74 49.09 -11.17
N ARG A 191 -105.94 48.87 -9.86
CA ARG A 191 -107.29 48.79 -9.25
C ARG A 191 -108.08 50.08 -9.38
N MET A 192 -107.42 51.24 -9.28
CA MET A 192 -108.06 52.54 -9.47
C MET A 192 -108.31 52.85 -10.96
N GLY A 193 -107.42 52.43 -11.84
CA GLY A 193 -107.59 52.48 -13.29
C GLY A 193 -108.81 51.70 -13.77
N ALA A 194 -109.03 50.48 -13.25
CA ALA A 194 -110.21 49.67 -13.53
C ALA A 194 -111.54 50.35 -13.11
N LYS A 195 -111.50 51.28 -12.15
CA LYS A 195 -112.64 52.09 -11.72
C LYS A 195 -112.77 53.42 -12.49
N GLY A 196 -111.90 53.66 -13.48
CA GLY A 196 -111.87 54.88 -14.28
C GLY A 196 -111.24 56.10 -13.59
N MET A 197 -110.56 55.92 -12.45
CA MET A 197 -110.06 57.01 -11.61
C MET A 197 -108.61 57.43 -11.91
N VAL A 198 -107.87 56.66 -12.72
CA VAL A 198 -106.45 56.90 -13.05
C VAL A 198 -106.26 56.76 -14.57
N ARG A 199 -105.38 57.58 -15.16
CA ARG A 199 -105.08 57.55 -16.61
C ARG A 199 -104.06 56.44 -16.94
N ALA A 200 -104.13 55.89 -18.16
CA ALA A 200 -103.21 54.86 -18.63
C ALA A 200 -101.72 55.24 -18.47
N LEU A 201 -101.39 56.50 -18.78
CA LEU A 201 -100.03 57.03 -18.67
C LEU A 201 -99.46 56.99 -17.23
N GLN A 202 -100.33 56.97 -16.21
CA GLN A 202 -99.91 56.88 -14.82
C GLN A 202 -99.69 55.43 -14.38
N ILE A 203 -100.43 54.46 -14.93
CA ILE A 203 -100.14 53.03 -14.72
C ILE A 203 -98.80 52.67 -15.34
N GLU A 204 -98.54 53.16 -16.56
CA GLU A 204 -97.27 52.97 -17.26
C GLU A 204 -96.08 53.54 -16.47
N ALA A 205 -96.22 54.73 -15.86
CA ALA A 205 -95.20 55.30 -14.99
C ALA A 205 -94.91 54.44 -13.74
N GLU A 206 -95.93 53.87 -13.10
CA GLU A 206 -95.74 52.96 -11.96
C GLU A 206 -95.12 51.62 -12.40
N GLN A 207 -95.44 51.14 -13.61
CA GLN A 207 -94.83 49.95 -14.18
C GLN A 207 -93.33 50.16 -14.42
N TYR A 208 -92.93 51.31 -14.98
CA TYR A 208 -91.53 51.70 -15.09
C TYR A 208 -90.85 51.81 -13.72
N ALA A 209 -91.56 52.25 -12.67
CA ALA A 209 -91.01 52.30 -11.32
C ALA A 209 -90.72 50.91 -10.75
N VAL A 210 -91.60 49.93 -11.01
CA VAL A 210 -91.38 48.51 -10.66
C VAL A 210 -90.17 47.94 -11.42
N ASP A 211 -90.10 48.15 -12.73
CA ASP A 211 -88.98 47.66 -13.54
C ASP A 211 -87.65 48.26 -13.08
N ASN A 212 -87.64 49.55 -12.74
CA ASN A 212 -86.45 50.20 -12.19
C ASN A 212 -86.05 49.61 -10.82
N ALA A 213 -87.00 49.45 -9.89
CA ALA A 213 -86.73 48.84 -8.59
C ALA A 213 -86.24 47.39 -8.71
N ARG A 214 -86.77 46.64 -9.70
CA ARG A 214 -86.34 45.27 -10.00
C ARG A 214 -84.90 45.23 -10.51
N ASN A 215 -84.54 46.13 -11.43
CA ASN A 215 -83.17 46.25 -11.93
C ASN A 215 -82.18 46.61 -10.81
N VAL A 216 -82.59 47.47 -9.86
CA VAL A 216 -81.77 47.81 -8.68
C VAL A 216 -81.56 46.60 -7.79
N LEU A 217 -82.61 45.82 -7.52
CA LEU A 217 -82.49 44.57 -6.75
C LEU A 217 -81.59 43.56 -7.46
N GLU A 218 -81.77 43.35 -8.77
CA GLU A 218 -80.95 42.44 -9.57
C GLU A 218 -79.48 42.87 -9.59
N ALA A 219 -79.21 44.17 -9.66
CA ALA A 219 -77.86 44.71 -9.57
C ALA A 219 -77.22 44.42 -8.19
N ALA A 220 -77.96 44.60 -7.09
CA ALA A 220 -77.48 44.30 -5.74
C ALA A 220 -77.24 42.79 -5.53
N GLN A 221 -78.13 41.92 -6.04
CA GLN A 221 -77.95 40.47 -6.03
C GLN A 221 -76.74 40.03 -6.88
N SER A 222 -76.55 40.65 -8.04
CA SER A 222 -75.38 40.40 -8.90
C SER A 222 -74.07 40.78 -8.19
N LYS A 223 -74.05 41.90 -7.45
CA LYS A 223 -72.89 42.28 -6.62
C LYS A 223 -72.57 41.20 -5.57
N LEU A 224 -73.59 40.67 -4.87
CA LEU A 224 -73.39 39.60 -3.89
C LEU A 224 -72.80 38.35 -4.55
N LYS A 225 -73.35 37.94 -5.70
CA LYS A 225 -72.87 36.78 -6.44
C LYS A 225 -71.41 36.92 -6.88
N VAL A 226 -71.03 38.09 -7.42
CA VAL A 226 -69.64 38.39 -7.77
C VAL A 226 -68.74 38.35 -6.53
N LEU A 227 -69.23 38.85 -5.38
CA LEU A 227 -68.46 38.80 -4.13
C LEU A 227 -68.18 37.34 -3.71
N GLU A 228 -69.25 36.54 -3.60
CA GLU A 228 -69.20 35.17 -3.06
C GLU A 228 -68.49 34.19 -4.01
N GLU A 229 -68.75 34.25 -5.31
CA GLU A 229 -68.21 33.29 -6.29
C GLU A 229 -66.84 33.70 -6.82
N LEU A 230 -66.61 35.00 -7.10
CA LEU A 230 -65.38 35.43 -7.79
C LEU A 230 -64.37 36.07 -6.84
N THR A 231 -64.78 37.07 -6.05
CA THR A 231 -63.80 37.83 -5.26
C THR A 231 -63.26 37.05 -4.08
N LEU A 232 -64.12 36.28 -3.39
CA LEU A 232 -63.72 35.42 -2.29
C LEU A 232 -62.74 34.36 -2.76
N GLU A 233 -63.08 33.62 -3.83
CA GLU A 233 -62.25 32.54 -4.35
C GLU A 233 -60.91 33.08 -4.86
N LYS A 234 -60.91 34.18 -5.62
CA LYS A 234 -59.69 34.83 -6.09
C LYS A 234 -58.76 35.22 -4.95
N ASN A 235 -59.29 35.91 -3.93
CA ASN A 235 -58.48 36.38 -2.80
C ASN A 235 -58.00 35.22 -1.92
N LYS A 236 -58.84 34.20 -1.72
CA LYS A 236 -58.48 32.99 -0.98
C LYS A 236 -57.31 32.28 -1.65
N VAL A 237 -57.36 32.06 -2.97
CA VAL A 237 -56.26 31.45 -3.73
C VAL A 237 -54.98 32.29 -3.62
N GLN A 238 -55.10 33.62 -3.65
CA GLN A 238 -53.95 34.51 -3.49
C GLN A 238 -53.28 34.33 -2.11
N PHE A 239 -54.06 34.39 -1.03
CA PHE A 239 -53.52 34.20 0.33
C PHE A 239 -52.99 32.79 0.57
N GLU A 240 -53.66 31.75 0.03
CA GLU A 240 -53.16 30.38 0.10
C GLU A 240 -51.81 30.24 -0.63
N SER A 241 -51.65 30.90 -1.78
CA SER A 241 -50.37 30.97 -2.49
C SER A 241 -49.29 31.68 -1.68
N ASP A 242 -49.64 32.77 -0.97
CA ASP A 242 -48.69 33.50 -0.12
C ASP A 242 -48.27 32.67 1.10
N ILE A 243 -49.20 31.93 1.71
CA ILE A 243 -48.92 30.98 2.79
C ILE A 243 -48.00 29.87 2.30
N GLU A 244 -48.27 29.31 1.12
CA GLU A 244 -47.45 28.23 0.56
C GLU A 244 -46.03 28.72 0.24
N ALA A 245 -45.90 29.93 -0.33
CA ALA A 245 -44.59 30.55 -0.56
C ALA A 245 -43.82 30.76 0.76
N ALA A 246 -44.50 31.20 1.83
CA ALA A 246 -43.89 31.34 3.15
C ALA A 246 -43.50 29.99 3.77
N LYS A 247 -44.31 28.94 3.59
CA LYS A 247 -44.02 27.57 4.05
C LYS A 247 -42.84 26.96 3.30
N ALA A 248 -42.77 27.14 1.99
CA ALA A 248 -41.64 26.71 1.19
C ALA A 248 -40.34 27.36 1.67
N LYS A 249 -40.38 28.66 1.97
CA LYS A 249 -39.23 29.36 2.55
C LYS A 249 -38.86 28.81 3.94
N LEU A 250 -39.84 28.58 4.81
CA LEU A 250 -39.61 27.97 6.11
C LEU A 250 -38.93 26.59 5.99
N ALA A 251 -39.43 25.72 5.10
CA ALA A 251 -38.84 24.40 4.88
C ALA A 251 -37.39 24.49 4.37
N SER A 252 -37.09 25.47 3.51
CA SER A 252 -35.72 25.76 3.08
C SER A 252 -34.83 26.16 4.25
N ASP A 253 -35.28 27.09 5.10
CA ASP A 253 -34.49 27.55 6.25
C ASP A 253 -34.32 26.45 7.31
N GLU A 254 -35.31 25.59 7.50
CA GLU A 254 -35.21 24.41 8.38
C GLU A 254 -34.21 23.38 7.86
N SER A 255 -34.09 23.24 6.53
CA SER A 255 -33.09 22.36 5.92
C SER A 255 -31.68 22.91 6.13
N VAL A 256 -31.50 24.22 6.00
CA VAL A 256 -30.21 24.88 6.32
C VAL A 256 -29.86 24.68 7.79
N LEU A 257 -30.81 24.88 8.72
CA LEU A 257 -30.56 24.64 10.14
C LEU A 257 -30.15 23.18 10.42
N ALA A 258 -30.77 22.21 9.74
CA ALA A 258 -30.41 20.81 9.89
C ALA A 258 -28.99 20.50 9.41
N GLU A 259 -28.55 21.13 8.31
CA GLU A 259 -27.17 21.04 7.80
C GLU A 259 -26.18 21.62 8.81
N GLU A 260 -26.43 22.83 9.32
CA GLU A 260 -25.56 23.50 10.30
C GLU A 260 -25.43 22.72 11.62
N LEU A 261 -26.49 22.01 12.02
CA LEU A 261 -26.48 21.12 13.20
C LEU A 261 -25.67 19.85 12.97
N GLU A 262 -25.71 19.27 11.77
CA GLU A 262 -24.90 18.10 11.43
C GLU A 262 -23.41 18.46 11.38
N ASP A 263 -23.07 19.61 10.80
CA ASP A 263 -21.69 20.14 10.81
C ASP A 263 -21.19 20.39 12.23
N LEU A 264 -22.04 20.95 13.11
CA LEU A 264 -21.71 21.12 14.53
C LEU A 264 -21.40 19.77 15.19
N ARG A 265 -22.22 18.76 14.93
CA ARG A 265 -22.03 17.42 15.47
C ARG A 265 -20.74 16.78 14.95
N GLU A 266 -20.43 16.94 13.67
CA GLU A 266 -19.19 16.45 13.09
C GLU A 266 -17.98 17.07 13.80
N ILE A 267 -17.96 18.39 14.00
CA ILE A 267 -16.88 19.09 14.71
C ILE A 267 -16.76 18.59 16.17
N GLU A 268 -17.87 18.45 16.88
CA GLU A 268 -17.86 17.92 18.25
C GLU A 268 -17.28 16.50 18.32
N ASP A 269 -17.61 15.65 17.35
CA ASP A 269 -17.07 14.30 17.27
C ASP A 269 -15.58 14.28 16.87
N GLN A 270 -15.13 15.23 16.04
CA GLN A 270 -13.68 15.42 15.77
C GLN A 270 -12.92 15.84 17.03
N ILE A 271 -13.47 16.74 17.85
CA ILE A 271 -12.85 17.16 19.12
C ILE A 271 -12.74 15.97 20.08
N LYS A 272 -13.77 15.12 20.19
CA LYS A 272 -13.69 13.90 21.01
C LYS A 272 -12.57 12.97 20.54
N LYS A 273 -12.34 12.89 19.22
CA LYS A 273 -11.27 12.08 18.61
C LYS A 273 -9.86 12.65 18.82
N CYS A 274 -9.72 13.92 19.23
CA CYS A 274 -8.42 14.48 19.61
C CYS A 274 -7.84 13.81 20.86
N VAL A 275 -8.68 13.22 21.71
CA VAL A 275 -8.24 12.42 22.86
C VAL A 275 -8.35 10.95 22.48
N ILE A 276 -7.21 10.33 22.21
CA ILE A 276 -7.13 8.93 21.82
C ILE A 276 -7.01 8.08 23.08
N LEU A 277 -8.01 7.22 23.29
CA LEU A 277 -8.06 6.27 24.39
C LEU A 277 -7.64 4.87 23.93
N SER A 278 -7.20 4.05 24.87
CA SER A 278 -6.78 2.69 24.62
C SER A 278 -7.98 1.77 24.35
N PRO A 279 -8.05 1.08 23.20
CA PRO A 279 -9.14 0.14 22.91
C PRO A 279 -9.01 -1.22 23.64
N ALA A 280 -7.86 -1.52 24.23
CA ALA A 280 -7.63 -2.76 24.97
C ALA A 280 -6.42 -2.63 25.90
N SER A 281 -6.30 -3.55 26.86
CA SER A 281 -5.09 -3.65 27.67
C SER A 281 -3.88 -4.12 26.85
N GLY A 282 -2.72 -3.50 27.04
CA GLY A 282 -1.50 -3.85 26.32
C GLY A 282 -0.30 -3.01 26.75
N VAL A 283 0.85 -3.25 26.11
CA VAL A 283 2.05 -2.42 26.28
C VAL A 283 2.12 -1.38 25.17
N VAL A 284 2.38 -0.13 25.50
CA VAL A 284 2.53 0.95 24.51
C VAL A 284 3.84 0.78 23.75
N VAL A 285 3.76 0.68 22.43
CA VAL A 285 4.90 0.76 21.51
C VAL A 285 4.65 1.89 20.51
N HIS A 286 5.59 2.82 20.37
CA HIS A 286 5.44 3.94 19.43
C HIS A 286 5.72 3.47 18.01
N ASN A 287 4.88 3.85 17.05
CA ASN A 287 5.05 3.46 15.66
C ASN A 287 5.94 4.45 14.90
N ASN A 288 7.25 4.40 15.17
CA ASN A 288 8.23 5.25 14.51
C ASN A 288 8.53 4.73 13.09
N SER A 289 8.22 5.54 12.08
CA SER A 289 8.37 5.17 10.66
C SER A 289 9.67 5.73 10.10
N PHE A 290 10.61 4.83 9.79
CA PHE A 290 11.89 5.17 9.17
C PHE A 290 11.84 4.97 7.67
N SER A 291 12.05 6.02 6.88
CA SER A 291 12.21 5.88 5.43
C SER A 291 13.59 5.25 5.13
N SER A 292 13.63 4.23 4.27
CA SER A 292 14.88 3.53 3.91
C SER A 292 15.85 4.38 3.06
N ARG A 293 15.55 5.66 2.82
CA ARG A 293 16.25 6.54 1.89
C ARG A 293 16.87 7.75 2.61
N GLY A 294 17.70 7.47 3.63
CA GLY A 294 18.63 8.44 4.20
C GLY A 294 18.29 8.90 5.62
N GLY A 295 18.58 8.05 6.61
CA GLY A 295 19.02 8.43 7.97
C GLY A 295 18.11 9.26 8.89
N SER A 296 17.05 9.89 8.40
CA SER A 296 16.08 10.63 9.21
C SER A 296 14.76 9.85 9.30
N ALA A 297 14.26 9.65 10.51
CA ALA A 297 12.88 9.20 10.72
C ALA A 297 11.93 10.17 10.01
N GLU A 298 11.02 9.67 9.18
CA GLU A 298 10.03 10.50 8.50
C GLU A 298 8.96 10.97 9.48
N PHE A 299 8.74 10.18 10.53
CA PHE A 299 7.82 10.48 11.62
C PHE A 299 8.26 9.77 12.90
N VAL A 300 8.50 10.55 13.95
CA VAL A 300 8.70 10.08 15.33
C VAL A 300 7.52 10.57 16.15
N VAL A 301 6.95 9.68 16.96
CA VAL A 301 5.84 10.01 17.84
C VAL A 301 6.39 10.75 19.07
N GLU A 302 6.38 12.08 19.02
CA GLU A 302 6.82 12.94 20.11
C GLU A 302 5.87 14.13 20.27
N GLU A 303 5.91 14.79 21.43
CA GLU A 303 5.20 16.05 21.64
C GLU A 303 5.62 17.08 20.58
N GLY A 304 4.63 17.73 19.95
CA GLY A 304 4.83 18.65 18.83
C GLY A 304 4.89 17.99 17.45
N ALA A 305 4.98 16.66 17.34
CA ALA A 305 4.93 15.97 16.06
C ALA A 305 3.51 16.04 15.45
N SER A 306 3.44 16.16 14.12
CA SER A 306 2.18 16.33 13.39
C SER A 306 1.69 15.00 12.81
N VAL A 307 0.45 14.59 13.14
CA VAL A 307 -0.16 13.33 12.69
C VAL A 307 -1.26 13.55 11.66
N ARG A 308 -1.28 12.73 10.61
CA ARG A 308 -2.33 12.75 9.58
C ARG A 308 -3.45 11.76 9.89
N GLU A 309 -4.62 11.96 9.28
CA GLU A 309 -5.72 10.99 9.34
C GLU A 309 -5.24 9.61 8.88
N ARG A 310 -5.67 8.56 9.59
CA ARG A 310 -5.35 7.13 9.36
C ARG A 310 -3.88 6.75 9.55
N GLN A 311 -3.07 7.65 10.11
CA GLN A 311 -1.70 7.33 10.47
C GLN A 311 -1.67 6.57 11.80
N THR A 312 -1.02 5.40 11.83
CA THR A 312 -0.81 4.64 13.07
C THR A 312 0.19 5.35 13.97
N ILE A 313 -0.23 5.67 15.19
CA ILE A 313 0.57 6.37 16.20
C ILE A 313 1.16 5.36 17.19
N ILE A 314 0.32 4.50 17.76
CA ILE A 314 0.71 3.55 18.81
C ILE A 314 0.31 2.14 18.39
N LYS A 315 1.12 1.15 18.78
CA LYS A 315 0.79 -0.26 18.74
C LYS A 315 0.63 -0.77 20.15
N LEU A 316 -0.39 -1.60 20.37
CA LEU A 316 -0.71 -2.23 21.65
C LEU A 316 -0.60 -3.76 21.49
N PRO A 317 0.62 -4.31 21.53
CA PRO A 317 0.83 -5.74 21.68
C PRO A 317 0.34 -6.22 23.06
N ASP A 318 -0.35 -7.37 23.07
CA ASP A 318 -0.71 -8.09 24.28
C ASP A 318 0.51 -8.87 24.81
N PRO A 319 1.02 -8.57 26.03
CA PRO A 319 2.19 -9.24 26.59
C PRO A 319 1.93 -10.69 27.01
N SER A 320 0.66 -11.09 27.18
CA SER A 320 0.30 -12.45 27.61
C SER A 320 0.36 -13.47 26.48
N LYS A 321 0.34 -13.01 25.23
CA LYS A 321 0.22 -13.86 24.03
C LYS A 321 1.36 -13.58 23.06
N MET A 322 2.55 -14.06 23.42
CA MET A 322 3.76 -13.86 22.64
C MET A 322 4.00 -15.04 21.68
N GLN A 323 4.46 -14.73 20.48
CA GLN A 323 4.85 -15.72 19.48
C GLN A 323 6.17 -15.30 18.81
N VAL A 324 6.85 -16.25 18.20
CA VAL A 324 8.06 -16.00 17.41
C VAL A 324 7.71 -16.20 15.95
N LYS A 325 8.00 -15.18 15.14
CA LYS A 325 8.01 -15.28 13.67
C LYS A 325 9.41 -15.68 13.23
N ALA A 326 9.63 -16.98 13.05
CA ALA A 326 10.88 -17.53 12.54
C ALA A 326 10.85 -17.62 11.01
N LYS A 327 11.96 -17.26 10.37
CA LYS A 327 12.10 -17.38 8.91
C LYS A 327 12.86 -18.67 8.59
N VAL A 328 12.16 -19.67 8.06
CA VAL A 328 12.74 -20.98 7.79
C VAL A 328 13.09 -21.12 6.31
N ASN A 329 14.29 -21.62 6.01
CA ASN A 329 14.74 -21.91 4.66
C ASN A 329 13.87 -22.96 3.93
N GLU A 330 13.68 -22.82 2.61
CA GLU A 330 12.97 -23.78 1.75
C GLU A 330 13.44 -25.24 1.90
N SER A 331 14.73 -25.47 2.14
CA SER A 331 15.28 -26.81 2.34
C SER A 331 14.79 -27.50 3.63
N ARG A 332 14.35 -26.73 4.62
CA ARG A 332 13.97 -27.21 5.96
C ARG A 332 12.49 -27.06 6.27
N VAL A 333 11.79 -26.14 5.60
CA VAL A 333 10.36 -25.90 5.83
C VAL A 333 9.51 -27.15 5.56
N THR A 334 9.93 -28.02 4.64
CA THR A 334 9.25 -29.28 4.30
C THR A 334 9.23 -30.28 5.46
N LEU A 335 10.18 -30.16 6.40
CA LEU A 335 10.29 -31.01 7.58
C LEU A 335 9.41 -30.50 8.74
N ILE A 336 8.90 -29.27 8.68
CA ILE A 336 8.17 -28.64 9.79
C ILE A 336 6.66 -28.73 9.56
N GLY A 337 5.95 -29.22 10.57
CA GLY A 337 4.50 -29.31 10.61
C GLY A 337 3.89 -28.49 11.74
N VAL A 338 2.61 -28.15 11.56
CA VAL A 338 1.80 -27.52 12.62
C VAL A 338 1.63 -28.49 13.78
N GLY A 339 1.81 -28.00 15.01
CA GLY A 339 1.68 -28.75 16.25
C GLY A 339 2.98 -29.31 16.81
N MET A 340 4.10 -29.19 16.09
CA MET A 340 5.41 -29.65 16.57
C MET A 340 5.86 -28.88 17.82
N ALA A 341 6.53 -29.60 18.72
CA ALA A 341 7.13 -29.03 19.93
C ALA A 341 8.37 -28.22 19.57
N ALA A 342 8.51 -27.05 20.16
CA ALA A 342 9.66 -26.19 19.99
C ALA A 342 10.16 -25.67 21.33
N LYS A 343 11.44 -25.35 21.39
CA LYS A 343 12.04 -24.59 22.48
C LYS A 343 12.55 -23.26 21.95
N VAL A 344 12.16 -22.20 22.62
CA VAL A 344 12.53 -20.83 22.25
C VAL A 344 13.49 -20.30 23.30
N LYS A 345 14.60 -19.73 22.86
CA LYS A 345 15.55 -19.00 23.69
C LYS A 345 15.62 -17.56 23.18
N VAL A 346 15.13 -16.63 23.98
CA VAL A 346 15.22 -15.19 23.67
C VAL A 346 16.54 -14.68 24.21
N GLY A 347 17.31 -13.94 23.41
CA GLY A 347 18.68 -13.55 23.77
C GLY A 347 18.78 -12.76 25.08
N ALA A 348 17.71 -12.05 25.46
CA ALA A 348 17.64 -11.23 26.66
C ALA A 348 16.95 -11.92 27.87
N ALA A 349 16.35 -13.10 27.69
CA ALA A 349 15.66 -13.82 28.75
C ALA A 349 16.52 -14.99 29.25
N GLU A 350 16.54 -15.21 30.57
CA GLU A 350 17.20 -16.37 31.16
C GLU A 350 16.30 -17.61 31.03
N GLY A 351 16.82 -18.67 30.38
CA GLY A 351 16.15 -19.96 30.26
C GLY A 351 15.60 -20.28 28.87
N GLU A 352 15.17 -21.53 28.70
CA GLU A 352 14.50 -22.03 27.50
C GLU A 352 13.00 -22.09 27.76
N MET A 353 12.20 -21.54 26.86
CA MET A 353 10.75 -21.57 26.93
C MET A 353 10.18 -22.69 26.08
N LEU A 354 9.12 -23.32 26.58
CA LEU A 354 8.35 -24.28 25.82
C LEU A 354 7.43 -23.54 24.85
N ALA A 355 7.43 -23.98 23.60
CA ALA A 355 6.70 -23.36 22.53
C ALA A 355 6.11 -24.42 21.58
N ARG A 356 5.18 -24.01 20.74
CA ARG A 356 4.53 -24.90 19.76
C ARG A 356 4.39 -24.19 18.42
N VAL A 357 4.66 -24.93 17.34
CA VAL A 357 4.40 -24.43 15.98
C VAL A 357 2.89 -24.32 15.77
N THR A 358 2.37 -23.11 15.58
CA THR A 358 0.94 -22.88 15.33
C THR A 358 0.63 -22.76 13.84
N ARG A 359 1.53 -22.15 13.06
CA ARG A 359 1.30 -21.94 11.63
C ARG A 359 2.61 -21.91 10.85
N VAL A 360 2.62 -22.58 9.69
CA VAL A 360 3.69 -22.48 8.69
C VAL A 360 3.09 -21.83 7.44
N ASN A 361 3.65 -20.71 6.99
CA ASN A 361 3.17 -20.06 5.77
C ASN A 361 3.50 -20.92 4.55
N LYS A 362 2.52 -21.07 3.64
CA LYS A 362 2.70 -21.82 2.37
C LYS A 362 3.42 -21.02 1.29
N TYR A 363 3.47 -19.69 1.47
CA TYR A 363 4.10 -18.77 0.55
C TYR A 363 5.38 -18.24 1.20
N ALA A 364 6.44 -18.10 0.40
CA ALA A 364 7.67 -17.49 0.85
C ALA A 364 7.43 -16.01 1.17
N GLU A 365 8.06 -15.51 2.24
CA GLU A 365 8.05 -14.09 2.54
C GLU A 365 8.83 -13.36 1.42
N PRO A 366 8.36 -12.18 0.97
CA PRO A 366 9.10 -11.38 -0.01
C PRO A 366 10.46 -11.00 0.58
N GLY A 367 11.54 -11.51 -0.03
CA GLY A 367 12.91 -11.18 0.36
C GLY A 367 13.29 -9.75 -0.04
N ASN A 368 14.26 -9.15 0.65
CA ASN A 368 14.81 -7.86 0.27
C ASN A 368 15.45 -7.94 -1.13
N PHE A 369 15.31 -6.87 -1.92
CA PHE A 369 15.80 -6.75 -3.31
C PHE A 369 17.30 -7.08 -3.50
N PHE A 370 18.08 -7.08 -2.42
CA PHE A 370 19.52 -7.38 -2.42
C PHE A 370 19.89 -8.85 -2.11
N ASN A 371 18.96 -9.67 -1.61
CA ASN A 371 19.19 -11.08 -1.23
C ASN A 371 18.14 -12.01 -1.88
N SER A 372 18.33 -12.34 -3.17
CA SER A 372 17.30 -13.01 -3.99
C SER A 372 17.42 -14.55 -4.10
N SER A 373 18.49 -15.17 -3.58
CA SER A 373 18.72 -16.60 -3.83
C SER A 373 18.09 -17.58 -2.84
N VAL A 374 17.65 -17.15 -1.66
CA VAL A 374 17.12 -18.06 -0.63
C VAL A 374 15.68 -17.70 -0.32
N LYS A 375 14.75 -18.64 -0.60
CA LYS A 375 13.35 -18.48 -0.21
C LYS A 375 13.18 -18.86 1.25
N GLU A 376 12.60 -17.94 2.00
CA GLU A 376 12.30 -18.10 3.41
C GLU A 376 10.79 -18.17 3.61
N TYR A 377 10.33 -19.06 4.47
CA TYR A 377 8.94 -19.26 4.80
C TYR A 377 8.73 -18.89 6.27
N ALA A 378 7.81 -17.96 6.54
CA ALA A 378 7.51 -17.58 7.91
C ALA A 378 6.80 -18.72 8.66
N THR A 379 7.37 -19.12 9.78
CA THR A 379 6.81 -20.08 10.71
C THR A 379 6.50 -19.37 12.02
N ILE A 380 5.24 -19.42 12.43
CA ILE A 380 4.72 -18.82 13.65
C ILE A 380 4.72 -19.87 14.75
N ILE A 381 5.34 -19.49 15.87
CA ILE A 381 5.60 -20.39 16.98
C ILE A 381 5.11 -19.71 18.26
N GLU A 382 4.04 -20.23 18.84
CA GLU A 382 3.43 -19.70 20.06
C GLU A 382 4.25 -20.09 21.29
N ILE A 383 4.55 -19.12 22.15
CA ILE A 383 5.21 -19.34 23.44
C ILE A 383 4.11 -19.62 24.48
N LEU A 384 4.17 -20.78 25.14
CA LEU A 384 3.09 -21.23 26.03
C LEU A 384 3.04 -20.45 27.36
N ASP A 385 4.20 -20.06 27.87
CA ASP A 385 4.34 -19.31 29.13
C ASP A 385 5.43 -18.24 28.95
N PRO A 386 5.10 -17.08 28.38
CA PRO A 386 6.07 -16.01 28.17
C PRO A 386 6.33 -15.25 29.49
N PRO A 387 7.58 -15.17 29.97
CA PRO A 387 7.91 -14.30 31.09
C PRO A 387 7.73 -12.82 30.72
N GLU A 388 7.35 -12.00 31.72
CA GLU A 388 7.13 -10.54 31.56
C GLU A 388 8.35 -9.77 31.06
N THR A 389 9.54 -10.36 31.07
CA THR A 389 10.78 -9.75 30.59
C THR A 389 10.90 -9.70 29.07
N ILE A 390 10.07 -10.45 28.35
CA ILE A 390 10.11 -10.52 26.89
C ILE A 390 9.36 -9.34 26.28
N ARG A 391 10.01 -8.68 25.32
CA ARG A 391 9.40 -7.59 24.55
C ARG A 391 9.32 -7.96 23.07
N THR A 392 8.36 -7.37 22.38
CA THR A 392 8.28 -7.45 20.93
C THR A 392 9.53 -6.86 20.27
N GLY A 393 9.95 -7.42 19.15
CA GLY A 393 11.17 -7.01 18.44
C GLY A 393 12.46 -7.64 18.95
N MET A 394 12.41 -8.46 20.00
CA MET A 394 13.57 -9.24 20.45
C MET A 394 13.90 -10.37 19.47
N THR A 395 15.19 -10.69 19.33
CA THR A 395 15.62 -11.87 18.58
C THR A 395 15.51 -13.13 19.44
N ALA A 396 14.97 -14.17 18.82
CA ALA A 396 14.75 -15.47 19.43
C ALA A 396 15.41 -16.56 18.59
N GLU A 397 16.09 -17.48 19.27
CA GLU A 397 16.58 -18.72 18.71
C GLU A 397 15.55 -19.81 18.97
N VAL A 398 15.10 -20.47 17.91
CA VAL A 398 14.05 -21.48 17.97
C VAL A 398 14.62 -22.84 17.58
N ARG A 399 14.45 -23.83 18.46
CA ARG A 399 14.73 -25.24 18.22
C ARG A 399 13.43 -26.00 18.06
N ILE A 400 13.13 -26.40 16.83
CA ILE A 400 11.93 -27.17 16.50
C ILE A 400 12.30 -28.64 16.47
N PHE A 401 11.60 -29.46 17.27
CA PHE A 401 11.82 -30.90 17.32
C PHE A 401 10.95 -31.58 16.26
N VAL A 402 11.57 -31.96 15.14
CA VAL A 402 10.89 -32.57 13.98
C VAL A 402 10.57 -34.04 14.27
N GLU A 403 11.55 -34.76 14.80
CA GLU A 403 11.43 -36.18 15.11
C GLU A 403 12.22 -36.45 16.40
N GLN A 404 11.56 -37.10 17.36
CA GLN A 404 12.17 -37.52 18.62
C GLN A 404 12.01 -39.03 18.76
N LEU A 405 13.13 -39.74 18.84
CA LEU A 405 13.17 -41.18 18.99
C LEU A 405 13.90 -41.49 20.29
N GLU A 406 13.22 -42.12 21.25
CA GLU A 406 13.81 -42.44 22.56
C GLU A 406 14.93 -43.48 22.48
N ASN A 407 14.80 -44.45 21.56
CA ASN A 407 15.76 -45.53 21.34
C ASN A 407 15.98 -45.74 19.84
N ALA A 408 16.92 -45.01 19.25
CA ALA A 408 17.33 -45.18 17.87
C ALA A 408 18.78 -45.65 17.77
N LEU A 409 19.06 -46.58 16.85
CA LEU A 409 20.42 -46.96 16.48
C LEU A 409 21.05 -45.83 15.67
N GLN A 410 22.18 -45.32 16.14
CA GLN A 410 22.83 -44.14 15.59
C GLN A 410 24.27 -44.46 15.17
N ILE A 411 24.69 -43.87 14.06
CA ILE A 411 26.10 -43.78 13.66
C ILE A 411 26.46 -42.34 13.33
N PRO A 412 27.73 -41.93 13.44
CA PRO A 412 28.15 -40.60 12.99
C PRO A 412 27.94 -40.42 11.48
N VAL A 413 27.49 -39.23 11.05
CA VAL A 413 27.21 -38.92 9.63
C VAL A 413 28.44 -39.14 8.75
N HIS A 414 29.64 -38.93 9.29
CA HIS A 414 30.89 -39.14 8.57
C HIS A 414 31.11 -40.61 8.16
N GLY A 415 30.48 -41.57 8.84
CA GLY A 415 30.54 -42.99 8.50
C GLY A 415 29.60 -43.43 7.38
N LEU A 416 28.78 -42.52 6.85
CA LEU A 416 27.84 -42.80 5.77
C LEU A 416 28.45 -42.44 4.41
N TYR A 417 28.39 -43.38 3.47
CA TYR A 417 28.73 -43.14 2.08
C TYR A 417 27.50 -43.27 1.19
N GLU A 418 27.24 -42.25 0.36
CA GLU A 418 26.16 -42.29 -0.61
C GLU A 418 26.71 -42.65 -2.00
N HIS A 419 26.16 -43.70 -2.62
CA HIS A 419 26.47 -44.10 -3.98
C HIS A 419 25.18 -44.35 -4.77
N LYS A 420 24.97 -43.59 -5.85
CA LYS A 420 23.79 -43.67 -6.72
C LYS A 420 22.44 -43.69 -5.96
N GLY A 421 22.30 -42.84 -4.94
CA GLY A 421 21.06 -42.69 -4.15
C GLY A 421 20.81 -43.79 -3.10
N ARG A 422 21.77 -44.70 -2.89
CA ARG A 422 21.75 -45.66 -1.77
C ARG A 422 22.87 -45.35 -0.79
N HIS A 423 22.66 -45.70 0.47
CA HIS A 423 23.61 -45.43 1.54
C HIS A 423 24.33 -46.71 1.98
N PHE A 424 25.63 -46.60 2.18
CA PHE A 424 26.52 -47.70 2.53
C PHE A 424 27.41 -47.31 3.69
N CYS A 425 27.70 -48.29 4.55
CA CYS A 425 28.64 -48.17 5.65
C CYS A 425 29.65 -49.30 5.58
N LEU A 426 30.88 -49.03 6.01
CA LEU A 426 31.92 -50.03 6.15
C LEU A 426 31.93 -50.53 7.59
N VAL A 427 31.50 -51.77 7.79
CA VAL A 427 31.38 -52.40 9.12
C VAL A 427 32.48 -53.44 9.29
N ARG A 428 33.01 -53.55 10.51
CA ARG A 428 34.03 -54.55 10.85
C ARG A 428 33.45 -55.95 10.94
N ASP A 429 34.02 -56.89 10.19
CA ASP A 429 33.68 -58.32 10.22
C ASP A 429 34.96 -59.14 10.52
N GLY A 430 35.32 -59.23 11.80
CA GLY A 430 36.56 -59.88 12.26
C GLY A 430 37.83 -59.09 11.92
N GLU A 431 38.71 -59.68 11.09
CA GLU A 431 39.92 -59.01 10.56
C GLU A 431 39.65 -58.24 9.24
N ASN A 432 38.48 -58.42 8.63
CA ASN A 432 38.10 -57.82 7.36
C ASN A 432 37.03 -56.74 7.53
N TRP A 433 36.83 -55.95 6.47
CA TRP A 433 35.82 -54.90 6.40
C TRP A 433 34.80 -55.27 5.34
N LYS A 434 33.51 -55.09 5.66
CA LYS A 434 32.41 -55.43 4.77
C LYS A 434 31.56 -54.19 4.47
N THR A 435 31.16 -54.04 3.22
CA THR A 435 30.12 -53.08 2.82
C THR A 435 28.75 -53.57 3.21
N VAL A 436 28.05 -52.73 3.96
CA VAL A 436 26.67 -52.97 4.35
C VAL A 436 25.82 -51.84 3.80
N GLU A 437 24.82 -52.20 3.00
CA GLU A 437 23.77 -51.26 2.57
C GLU A 437 22.90 -50.92 3.79
N VAL A 438 22.73 -49.63 4.06
CA VAL A 438 21.96 -49.15 5.20
C VAL A 438 20.79 -48.30 4.74
N LYS A 439 19.63 -48.51 5.35
CA LYS A 439 18.49 -47.60 5.19
C LYS A 439 18.52 -46.60 6.32
N ILE A 440 18.74 -45.35 5.96
CA ILE A 440 18.77 -44.23 6.91
C ILE A 440 17.36 -43.76 7.26
N GLY A 441 17.21 -43.25 8.47
CA GLY A 441 16.04 -42.52 8.94
C GLY A 441 16.32 -41.01 8.95
N ALA A 442 15.97 -40.35 10.05
CA ALA A 442 16.34 -38.96 10.27
C ALA A 442 17.84 -38.79 10.51
N THR A 443 18.34 -37.64 10.08
CA THR A 443 19.75 -37.26 10.12
C THR A 443 19.85 -35.91 10.80
N ASN A 444 20.80 -35.76 11.73
CA ASN A 444 21.18 -34.47 12.29
C ASN A 444 22.63 -34.12 11.87
N ASP A 445 23.18 -33.00 12.32
CA ASP A 445 24.53 -32.56 11.92
C ASP A 445 25.68 -33.49 12.39
N LYS A 446 25.42 -34.41 13.32
CA LYS A 446 26.43 -35.26 13.99
C LYS A 446 26.22 -36.76 13.73
N THR A 447 25.00 -37.24 13.87
CA THR A 447 24.59 -38.64 13.77
C THR A 447 23.41 -38.83 12.81
N VAL A 448 23.35 -40.02 12.22
CA VAL A 448 22.24 -40.49 11.38
C VAL A 448 21.62 -41.72 12.04
N THR A 449 20.29 -41.80 12.02
CA THR A 449 19.57 -42.98 12.51
C THR A 449 19.54 -44.06 11.44
N ILE A 450 19.74 -45.31 11.85
CA ILE A 450 19.68 -46.48 10.96
C ILE A 450 18.41 -47.26 11.26
N ARG A 451 17.61 -47.51 10.21
CA ARG A 451 16.42 -48.36 10.30
C ARG A 451 16.73 -49.82 10.00
N GLU A 452 17.60 -50.08 9.02
CA GLU A 452 18.00 -51.42 8.60
C GLU A 452 19.47 -51.44 8.18
N GLY A 453 20.16 -52.56 8.46
CA GLY A 453 21.50 -52.87 7.94
C GLY A 453 22.55 -53.15 9.02
N ILE A 454 22.52 -52.42 10.14
CA ILE A 454 23.54 -52.46 11.19
C ILE A 454 22.91 -52.83 12.54
N ALA A 455 23.68 -53.46 13.43
CA ALA A 455 23.28 -53.77 14.80
C ALA A 455 24.00 -52.88 15.83
N GLU A 456 23.47 -52.84 17.06
CA GLU A 456 24.14 -52.17 18.18
C GLU A 456 25.48 -52.84 18.50
N GLY A 457 26.55 -52.04 18.60
CA GLY A 457 27.90 -52.51 18.88
C GLY A 457 28.80 -52.70 17.65
N ASP A 458 28.27 -52.52 16.43
CA ASP A 458 29.05 -52.62 15.20
C ASP A 458 30.03 -51.44 15.04
N GLU A 459 31.30 -51.73 14.72
CA GLU A 459 32.32 -50.71 14.45
C GLU A 459 32.23 -50.21 12.99
N VAL A 460 31.96 -48.92 12.82
CA VAL A 460 31.79 -48.24 11.53
C VAL A 460 32.95 -47.27 11.28
N VAL A 461 33.48 -47.25 10.06
CA VAL A 461 34.57 -46.33 9.66
C VAL A 461 34.05 -44.92 9.38
N LEU A 462 34.64 -43.89 10.01
CA LEU A 462 34.23 -42.48 9.92
C LEU A 462 34.63 -41.76 8.62
N ASN A 463 35.34 -42.41 7.71
CA ASN A 463 35.68 -41.82 6.41
C ASN A 463 35.74 -42.88 5.29
N PRO A 464 34.58 -43.43 4.90
CA PRO A 464 34.51 -44.46 3.87
C PRO A 464 35.01 -43.95 2.51
N ARG A 465 34.94 -42.63 2.24
CA ARG A 465 35.40 -42.02 0.97
C ARG A 465 36.89 -42.21 0.67
N GLN A 466 37.73 -42.30 1.70
CA GLN A 466 39.17 -42.53 1.52
C GLN A 466 39.52 -44.01 1.31
N HIS A 467 38.53 -44.89 1.46
CA HIS A 467 38.65 -46.34 1.44
C HIS A 467 37.63 -46.98 0.49
N LEU A 468 37.36 -46.30 -0.64
CA LEU A 468 36.51 -46.81 -1.73
C LEU A 468 37.03 -48.14 -2.29
N ASP A 469 38.34 -48.38 -2.24
CA ASP A 469 38.97 -49.62 -2.69
C ASP A 469 38.55 -50.86 -1.86
N MET A 470 38.00 -50.65 -0.66
CA MET A 470 37.53 -51.70 0.24
C MET A 470 36.01 -51.89 0.18
N MET A 471 35.33 -51.15 -0.71
CA MET A 471 33.89 -51.21 -0.84
C MET A 471 33.45 -51.93 -2.10
N GLU A 472 32.69 -53.01 -1.93
CA GLU A 472 31.98 -53.67 -3.03
C GLU A 472 30.61 -53.01 -3.18
N PHE A 473 30.44 -52.26 -4.27
CA PHE A 473 29.17 -51.67 -4.65
C PHE A 473 28.45 -52.62 -5.62
N PRO A 474 27.16 -52.95 -5.39
CA PRO A 474 26.39 -53.64 -6.41
C PRO A 474 26.29 -52.76 -7.68
N GLU A 475 26.34 -53.37 -8.87
CA GLU A 475 26.01 -52.68 -10.12
C GLU A 475 24.53 -52.27 -10.05
N ILE A 476 24.29 -50.99 -9.74
CA ILE A 476 22.95 -50.42 -9.78
C ILE A 476 22.71 -50.01 -11.24
N ASP A 477 21.80 -50.72 -11.89
CA ASP A 477 21.21 -50.34 -13.17
C ASP A 477 20.64 -48.92 -13.02
N GLU A 478 21.16 -47.97 -13.81
CA GLU A 478 20.51 -46.67 -13.92
C GLU A 478 19.12 -46.89 -14.52
N VAL A 479 18.07 -46.72 -13.72
CA VAL A 479 16.71 -46.63 -14.24
C VAL A 479 16.66 -45.36 -15.07
N SER A 480 16.89 -45.51 -16.37
CA SER A 480 16.88 -44.42 -17.31
C SER A 480 15.44 -43.98 -17.53
N ASP A 481 15.05 -42.84 -16.99
CA ASP A 481 13.76 -42.19 -17.28
C ASP A 481 13.65 -41.75 -18.75
N ARG A 482 14.63 -42.10 -19.63
CA ARG A 482 14.60 -41.83 -21.07
C ARG A 482 13.31 -42.30 -21.72
N GLU A 483 12.81 -43.47 -21.37
CA GLU A 483 11.57 -43.99 -21.97
C GLU A 483 10.36 -43.16 -21.55
N GLN A 484 10.31 -42.71 -20.29
CA GLN A 484 9.23 -41.87 -19.76
C GLN A 484 9.30 -40.44 -20.32
N LEU A 485 10.50 -39.85 -20.38
CA LEU A 485 10.74 -38.54 -21.00
C LEU A 485 10.50 -38.58 -22.51
N ALA A 486 10.83 -39.68 -23.19
CA ALA A 486 10.50 -39.88 -24.61
C ALA A 486 9.00 -40.04 -24.83
N ALA A 487 8.28 -40.72 -23.93
CA ALA A 487 6.82 -40.83 -24.00
C ALA A 487 6.11 -39.49 -23.76
N ILE A 488 6.61 -38.67 -22.82
CA ILE A 488 6.11 -37.30 -22.60
C ILE A 488 6.41 -36.42 -23.82
N GLY A 489 7.62 -36.52 -24.37
CA GLY A 489 8.04 -35.80 -25.57
C GLY A 489 7.33 -36.24 -26.86
N ALA A 490 6.84 -37.48 -26.94
CA ALA A 490 6.15 -38.02 -28.12
C ALA A 490 4.82 -37.31 -28.40
N ASN A 491 4.18 -36.74 -27.37
CA ASN A 491 2.96 -35.94 -27.50
C ASN A 491 3.21 -34.42 -27.54
N ALA A 492 4.47 -33.98 -27.46
CA ALA A 492 4.80 -32.56 -27.58
C ALA A 492 4.73 -32.15 -29.06
N GLN A 493 3.74 -31.34 -29.43
CA GLN A 493 3.71 -30.73 -30.77
C GLN A 493 4.94 -29.84 -30.95
N ALA A 494 5.69 -30.09 -32.02
CA ALA A 494 6.79 -29.24 -32.43
C ALA A 494 6.29 -27.80 -32.57
N PRO A 495 7.02 -26.79 -32.06
CA PRO A 495 6.61 -25.40 -32.21
C PRO A 495 6.45 -25.09 -33.70
N GLN A 496 5.22 -24.77 -34.10
CA GLN A 496 4.94 -24.39 -35.48
C GLN A 496 5.67 -23.08 -35.76
N ALA A 497 6.54 -23.09 -36.76
CA ALA A 497 7.10 -21.85 -37.29
C ALA A 497 5.92 -20.97 -37.72
N PRO A 498 5.88 -19.68 -37.32
CA PRO A 498 4.75 -18.83 -37.63
C PRO A 498 4.59 -18.76 -39.15
N ALA A 499 3.41 -19.16 -39.62
CA ALA A 499 3.05 -19.08 -41.02
C ALA A 499 2.93 -17.60 -41.39
N ASP A 500 3.70 -17.19 -42.39
CA ASP A 500 3.59 -15.88 -43.03
C ASP A 500 2.23 -15.81 -43.75
N GLN A 501 1.25 -15.23 -43.07
CA GLN A 501 -0.03 -14.81 -43.65
C GLN A 501 -0.27 -13.37 -43.23
N GLY A 502 -0.15 -12.46 -44.19
CA GLY A 502 -0.57 -11.09 -44.02
C GLY A 502 -2.09 -11.00 -43.83
N SER A 503 -2.51 -10.32 -42.77
CA SER A 503 -3.57 -9.30 -42.76
C SER A 503 -3.88 -8.90 -41.31
N GLU A 504 -3.75 -7.60 -41.05
CA GLU A 504 -4.62 -6.76 -40.22
C GLU A 504 -5.18 -7.31 -38.89
N GLY A 505 -4.76 -6.70 -37.78
CA GLY A 505 -5.58 -6.60 -36.56
C GLY A 505 -4.79 -6.41 -35.27
N PRO A 506 -5.27 -5.63 -34.28
CA PRO A 506 -4.41 -4.81 -33.43
C PRO A 506 -4.31 -5.29 -31.98
N ALA A 507 -3.12 -5.23 -31.42
CA ALA A 507 -2.82 -5.08 -29.98
C ALA A 507 -1.30 -4.83 -29.91
N GLY A 508 -0.80 -3.79 -29.27
CA GLY A 508 -1.07 -3.51 -27.86
C GLY A 508 0.08 -4.10 -27.05
N GLU A 509 0.79 -3.22 -26.36
CA GLU A 509 1.68 -3.52 -25.23
C GLU A 509 3.17 -3.83 -25.53
N GLY A 510 3.97 -2.76 -25.53
CA GLY A 510 4.86 -2.51 -24.41
C GLY A 510 5.77 -3.66 -23.96
N GLY A 511 6.72 -4.06 -24.80
CA GLY A 511 7.86 -4.88 -24.41
C GLY A 511 9.16 -4.12 -24.59
N GLY A 512 9.69 -3.55 -23.49
CA GLY A 512 10.99 -2.90 -23.44
C GLY A 512 12.13 -3.88 -23.70
N GLY A 513 12.47 -4.08 -24.96
CA GLY A 513 13.68 -4.75 -25.41
C GLY A 513 14.73 -3.72 -25.80
N GLY A 514 15.91 -3.78 -25.18
CA GLY A 514 17.08 -2.99 -25.54
C GLY A 514 17.50 -3.26 -26.98
N GLY A 515 16.94 -2.49 -27.91
CA GLY A 515 17.36 -2.45 -29.31
C GLY A 515 18.49 -1.45 -29.47
N GLY A 516 19.57 -1.89 -30.11
CA GLY A 516 20.65 -0.99 -30.54
C GLY A 516 20.08 0.22 -31.27
N PHE A 517 20.58 1.40 -30.93
CA PHE A 517 20.19 2.66 -31.55
C PHE A 517 20.59 2.63 -33.03
N ASP A 518 19.66 2.26 -33.90
CA ASP A 518 19.78 2.43 -35.35
C ASP A 518 19.08 3.74 -35.76
N PRO A 519 19.84 4.81 -36.06
CA PRO A 519 19.28 6.12 -36.39
C PRO A 519 18.44 6.10 -37.68
N ALA A 520 18.74 5.19 -38.61
CA ALA A 520 18.03 5.13 -39.89
C ALA A 520 16.60 4.62 -39.71
N ALA A 521 16.44 3.52 -38.96
CA ALA A 521 15.12 2.93 -38.67
C ALA A 521 14.23 3.82 -37.76
N ILE A 522 14.84 4.75 -37.03
CA ILE A 522 14.11 5.75 -36.24
C ILE A 522 13.69 6.93 -37.12
N ALA A 523 14.56 7.40 -38.00
CA ALA A 523 14.21 8.43 -38.98
C ALA A 523 13.08 7.97 -39.91
N ASP A 524 13.10 6.70 -40.36
CA ASP A 524 12.01 6.10 -41.13
C ASP A 524 10.64 6.22 -40.43
N ARG A 525 10.59 5.92 -39.13
CA ARG A 525 9.36 6.01 -38.32
C ARG A 525 8.91 7.45 -38.05
N ILE A 526 9.84 8.39 -38.01
CA ILE A 526 9.49 9.81 -37.84
C ILE A 526 8.84 10.33 -39.12
N PHE A 527 9.45 10.04 -40.27
CA PHE A 527 8.91 10.44 -41.57
C PHE A 527 7.54 9.78 -41.83
N SER A 528 7.37 8.49 -41.55
CA SER A 528 6.06 7.83 -41.74
C SER A 528 4.91 8.44 -40.93
N ASN A 529 5.21 9.18 -39.86
CA ASN A 529 4.22 9.75 -38.96
C ASN A 529 4.09 11.28 -39.08
N ALA A 530 5.06 11.96 -39.70
CA ALA A 530 5.13 13.41 -39.74
C ALA A 530 5.07 14.00 -41.15
N ASP A 531 5.59 13.27 -42.16
CA ASP A 531 5.47 13.59 -43.58
C ASP A 531 4.10 13.09 -44.06
N THR A 532 3.10 13.96 -43.93
CA THR A 532 1.67 13.64 -44.15
C THR A 532 1.32 13.77 -45.62
N ASP A 533 2.00 14.65 -46.36
CA ASP A 533 1.79 14.84 -47.79
C ASP A 533 2.67 13.94 -48.68
N GLY A 534 3.66 13.26 -48.08
CA GLY A 534 4.47 12.22 -48.69
C GLY A 534 5.56 12.76 -49.62
N ASP A 535 5.99 14.01 -49.43
CA ASP A 535 6.96 14.68 -50.29
C ASP A 535 8.43 14.36 -49.97
N GLY A 536 8.67 13.61 -48.89
CA GLY A 536 9.99 13.18 -48.46
C GLY A 536 10.73 14.20 -47.58
N LYS A 537 10.05 15.26 -47.14
CA LYS A 537 10.51 16.26 -46.18
C LYS A 537 9.45 16.46 -45.10
N ILE A 538 9.82 17.13 -44.01
CA ILE A 538 8.85 17.54 -42.99
C ILE A 538 8.83 19.07 -42.95
N SER A 539 7.72 19.64 -43.38
CA SER A 539 7.51 21.09 -43.45
C SER A 539 7.29 21.72 -42.07
N ALA A 540 7.41 23.05 -41.99
CA ALA A 540 7.17 23.81 -40.77
C ALA A 540 5.72 23.67 -40.26
N GLU A 541 4.75 23.55 -41.16
CA GLU A 541 3.36 23.28 -40.80
C GLU A 541 3.19 21.90 -40.14
N GLU A 542 3.81 20.85 -40.68
CA GLU A 542 3.74 19.48 -40.16
C GLU A 542 4.47 19.32 -38.81
N LEU A 543 5.58 20.05 -38.64
CA LEU A 543 6.31 20.15 -37.39
C LEU A 543 5.47 20.74 -36.26
N SER A 544 4.60 21.71 -36.57
CA SER A 544 3.75 22.39 -35.57
C SER A 544 2.60 21.49 -35.08
N ALA A 545 2.13 20.56 -35.91
CA ALA A 545 1.08 19.61 -35.57
C ALA A 545 1.58 18.50 -34.63
N ASN A 546 2.88 18.18 -34.67
CA ASN A 546 3.52 17.14 -33.86
C ASN A 546 4.32 17.77 -32.71
N GLY A 547 3.63 18.10 -31.60
CA GLY A 547 4.14 18.94 -30.51
C GLY A 547 5.43 18.48 -29.80
N ASN A 548 5.84 17.21 -29.93
CA ASN A 548 7.09 16.70 -29.37
C ASN A 548 8.30 16.82 -30.32
N LEU A 549 8.09 17.05 -31.63
CA LEU A 549 9.14 17.10 -32.65
C LEU A 549 9.65 18.54 -32.88
N SER A 550 8.75 19.53 -32.75
CA SER A 550 9.03 20.96 -32.96
C SER A 550 10.16 21.51 -32.08
N THR A 551 10.31 20.98 -30.86
CA THR A 551 11.34 21.44 -29.91
C THR A 551 12.76 20.98 -30.28
N ARG A 552 12.90 19.96 -31.13
CA ARG A 552 14.20 19.41 -31.56
C ARG A 552 14.53 19.71 -33.02
N ALA A 553 13.55 20.12 -33.81
CA ALA A 553 13.71 20.40 -35.23
C ALA A 553 14.75 21.49 -35.51
N ALA A 554 14.78 22.54 -34.71
CA ALA A 554 15.75 23.63 -34.85
C ALA A 554 17.22 23.19 -34.66
N ASP A 555 17.46 22.08 -33.95
CA ASP A 555 18.81 21.54 -33.73
C ASP A 555 19.24 20.56 -34.84
N TRP A 556 18.29 20.03 -35.61
CA TRP A 556 18.53 19.02 -36.64
C TRP A 556 18.50 19.59 -38.05
N ASP A 557 17.77 20.68 -38.28
CA ASP A 557 17.77 21.46 -39.52
C ASP A 557 19.13 22.17 -39.70
N ALA A 558 19.99 21.59 -40.55
CA ALA A 558 21.38 22.02 -40.68
C ALA A 558 21.52 23.21 -41.65
N ASP A 559 20.66 23.27 -42.66
CA ASP A 559 20.68 24.33 -43.67
C ASP A 559 19.75 25.52 -43.33
N LYS A 560 18.93 25.38 -42.27
CA LYS A 560 18.02 26.40 -41.72
C LYS A 560 16.95 26.84 -42.71
N ASN A 561 16.55 25.94 -43.60
CA ASN A 561 15.51 26.22 -44.57
C ASN A 561 14.08 26.09 -43.99
N GLY A 562 13.94 25.56 -42.76
CA GLY A 562 12.66 25.37 -42.08
C GLY A 562 11.94 24.06 -42.42
N GLU A 563 12.57 23.19 -43.21
CA GLU A 563 12.13 21.83 -43.58
C GLU A 563 13.17 20.81 -43.09
N LEU A 564 12.74 19.67 -42.57
CA LEU A 564 13.67 18.60 -42.20
C LEU A 564 13.75 17.55 -43.29
N THR A 565 14.96 17.25 -43.75
CA THR A 565 15.22 16.06 -44.57
C THR A 565 15.61 14.86 -43.72
N LYS A 566 15.42 13.66 -44.27
CA LYS A 566 15.71 12.40 -43.59
C LYS A 566 17.19 12.26 -43.19
N GLU A 567 18.08 12.78 -44.01
CA GLU A 567 19.53 12.78 -43.76
C GLU A 567 19.90 13.71 -42.60
N GLU A 568 19.24 14.85 -42.49
CA GLU A 568 19.42 15.81 -41.40
C GLU A 568 18.94 15.25 -40.06
N VAL A 569 17.78 14.59 -40.04
CA VAL A 569 17.28 13.92 -38.84
C VAL A 569 18.24 12.81 -38.37
N ILE A 570 18.75 11.98 -39.28
CA ILE A 570 19.74 10.93 -38.96
C ILE A 570 21.02 11.53 -38.38
N ASN A 571 21.53 12.61 -38.98
CA ASN A 571 22.77 13.26 -38.53
C ASN A 571 22.58 13.98 -37.19
N GLY A 572 21.45 14.66 -37.00
CA GLY A 572 21.07 15.31 -35.74
C GLY A 572 20.97 14.31 -34.59
N MET A 573 20.36 13.14 -34.84
CA MET A 573 20.26 12.04 -33.87
C MET A 573 21.60 11.43 -33.49
N LYS A 574 22.49 11.19 -34.47
CA LYS A 574 23.87 10.72 -34.19
C LYS A 574 24.65 11.72 -33.33
N LYS A 575 24.43 13.02 -33.55
CA LYS A 575 25.09 14.11 -32.81
C LYS A 575 24.54 14.25 -31.39
N SER A 576 23.24 14.00 -31.20
CA SER A 576 22.56 14.04 -29.89
C SER A 576 22.83 12.78 -29.04
N GLY A 577 22.90 11.60 -29.65
CA GLY A 577 23.13 10.31 -28.98
C GLY A 577 24.55 10.07 -28.44
N GLY A 578 25.52 10.94 -28.77
CA GLY A 578 26.93 10.80 -28.37
C GLY A 578 27.33 11.43 -27.03
N ARG A 579 26.40 12.06 -26.30
CA ARG A 579 26.69 12.76 -25.02
C ARG A 579 25.92 12.13 -23.86
N GLY A 580 26.38 10.97 -23.39
CA GLY A 580 25.72 10.25 -22.28
C GLY A 580 26.66 9.28 -21.58
N GLY A 581 27.81 9.75 -21.09
CA GLY A 581 28.72 8.92 -20.31
C GLY A 581 29.83 9.70 -19.63
N ARG A 582 29.57 10.17 -18.39
CA ARG A 582 30.50 10.14 -17.23
C ARG A 582 30.03 11.06 -16.10
N GLY A 583 29.94 10.48 -14.91
CA GLY A 583 30.44 11.09 -13.68
C GLY A 583 29.45 11.93 -12.88
N GLY A 584 28.90 11.33 -11.83
CA GLY A 584 28.45 12.08 -10.67
C GLY A 584 29.63 12.78 -9.98
N GLY A 585 29.36 13.96 -9.42
CA GLY A 585 30.29 14.76 -8.64
C GLY A 585 29.78 16.19 -8.56
N GLY A 586 29.44 16.64 -7.35
CA GLY A 586 28.61 17.81 -7.10
C GLY A 586 29.21 19.16 -7.51
N GLY A 587 28.35 20.19 -7.52
CA GLY A 587 28.76 21.54 -7.87
C GLY A 587 27.62 22.54 -7.94
N GLN A 588 27.21 23.01 -6.77
CA GLN A 588 27.02 24.43 -6.44
C GLN A 588 27.06 25.46 -7.61
N GLY A 589 25.94 26.16 -7.81
CA GLY A 589 25.91 27.61 -8.01
C GLY A 589 26.11 28.22 -9.41
N GLY A 590 25.30 29.24 -9.69
CA GLY A 590 25.80 30.47 -10.34
C GLY A 590 25.41 30.69 -11.80
N PHE A 591 24.20 31.20 -12.03
CA PHE A 591 23.85 31.88 -13.27
C PHE A 591 24.38 33.33 -13.26
N GLY A 592 25.16 33.70 -14.27
CA GLY A 592 25.60 35.06 -14.54
C GLY A 592 25.86 35.25 -16.03
N GLY A 593 24.82 35.63 -16.77
CA GLY A 593 24.88 35.91 -18.20
C GLY A 593 25.35 37.34 -18.52
N ARG A 594 26.38 37.44 -19.36
CA ARG A 594 26.52 38.48 -20.39
C ARG A 594 25.71 37.98 -21.60
N GLY A 595 24.99 38.77 -22.39
CA GLY A 595 25.06 40.18 -22.69
C GLY A 595 24.83 40.30 -24.20
N GLY A 596 23.86 41.12 -24.62
CA GLY A 596 23.56 41.41 -26.02
C GLY A 596 22.77 42.71 -26.15
N PRO A 597 22.94 43.49 -27.24
CA PRO A 597 22.99 44.95 -27.17
C PRO A 597 21.90 45.68 -27.99
N GLY A 598 21.76 46.98 -27.71
CA GLY A 598 21.00 47.96 -28.50
C GLY A 598 20.07 48.77 -27.59
N GLY A 599 20.04 50.09 -27.54
CA GLY A 599 20.65 51.13 -28.36
C GLY A 599 19.69 52.32 -28.34
N GLY A 600 20.16 53.51 -27.95
CA GLY A 600 19.55 54.77 -28.36
C GLY A 600 18.82 55.60 -27.30
N GLY A 601 19.36 56.80 -27.05
CA GLY A 601 18.54 58.01 -27.04
C GLY A 601 18.27 58.64 -25.67
N GLY A 602 19.24 59.40 -25.16
CA GLY A 602 19.01 60.34 -24.07
C GLY A 602 18.17 61.55 -24.49
N ARG A 603 17.40 62.09 -23.53
CA ARG A 603 17.11 63.52 -23.45
C ARG A 603 16.78 63.90 -22.00
N ALA A 604 17.47 64.93 -21.55
CA ALA A 604 17.32 65.60 -20.28
C ALA A 604 16.00 66.38 -20.18
N GLY A 605 15.53 66.59 -18.94
CA GLY A 605 14.48 67.55 -18.62
C GLY A 605 14.06 67.40 -17.17
N GLY A 606 14.58 68.28 -16.30
CA GLY A 606 14.28 68.31 -14.88
C GLY A 606 12.88 68.79 -14.53
N GLY A 607 12.55 68.69 -13.25
CA GLY A 607 11.30 69.21 -12.69
C GLY A 607 11.05 68.67 -11.28
N GLU A 608 11.74 69.24 -10.29
CA GLU A 608 11.30 69.20 -8.90
C GLU A 608 9.94 69.92 -8.75
N GLY A 609 9.03 69.37 -7.95
CA GLY A 609 7.79 70.09 -7.65
C GLY A 609 6.69 69.32 -6.91
N ARG A 610 6.86 69.20 -5.58
CA ARG A 610 5.86 69.38 -4.50
C ARG A 610 4.58 68.52 -4.40
N GLY A 611 4.31 68.19 -3.12
CA GLY A 611 2.99 68.05 -2.50
C GLY A 611 2.61 66.59 -2.29
N GLY A 612 2.50 66.03 -1.09
CA GLY A 612 1.95 66.61 0.14
C GLY A 612 0.54 66.07 0.33
N PHE A 613 0.39 65.01 1.13
CA PHE A 613 -0.59 64.76 2.19
C PHE A 613 -0.45 63.31 2.66
#